data_AF-A0A1M5JXJ9-F1
#
_entry.id   AF-A0A1M5JXJ9-F1
#
_cell.length_a   1.000
_cell.length_b   1.000
_cell.length_c   1.000
_cell.angle_alpha   90.00
_cell.angle_beta   90.00
_cell.angle_gamma   90.00
#
_symmetry.space_group_name_H-M   'P 1'
#
loop_
_entity.id
_entity.type
_entity.pdbx_description
1 polymer ?
#
loop_
_entity_poly.entity_id
_entity_poly.type
_entity_poly.pdbx_seq_one_letter_code
_entity_poly.pdbx_strand_id
1 'polypeptide(L)' 'MDSKIFKGKLSYDDYMNIFFVTIIFSTFGIFIAVFTENLGLFLNILIAGVLIDGLKFAAKVFVSIQSPDNIEDTEK' A
#
# COMPACT_ATOMS: atom_id res chain seq x y z
N MET A 1 -9.53 8.85 27.74
CA MET A 1 -9.06 10.21 27.39
C MET A 1 -9.16 10.29 25.88
N ASP A 2 -10.15 11.02 25.37
CA ASP A 2 -10.48 11.12 23.94
C ASP A 2 -9.32 11.72 23.14
N SER A 3 -8.72 10.92 22.27
CA SER A 3 -7.73 11.39 21.31
C SER A 3 -8.42 12.04 20.12
N LYS A 4 -8.68 13.34 20.27
CA LYS A 4 -9.07 14.24 19.19
C LYS A 4 -8.09 14.14 18.02
N ILE A 5 -8.58 13.64 16.88
CA ILE A 5 -8.31 14.11 15.51
C ILE A 5 -6.85 14.56 15.25
N PHE A 6 -5.94 13.60 15.06
CA PHE A 6 -4.78 13.82 14.18
C PHE A 6 -5.14 13.27 12.79
N LYS A 7 -5.88 14.07 12.00
CA LYS A 7 -6.18 13.81 10.58
C LYS A 7 -4.87 13.82 9.79
N GLY A 8 -4.32 12.66 9.43
CA GLY A 8 -3.26 12.56 8.41
C GLY A 8 -1.98 11.80 8.79
N LYS A 9 -1.95 11.00 9.87
CA LYS A 9 -0.82 10.10 10.13
C LYS A 9 -1.29 8.66 9.96
N LEU A 10 -0.93 8.04 8.82
CA LEU A 10 -1.12 6.59 8.67
C LEU A 10 -0.34 5.88 9.78
N SER A 11 -0.95 4.87 10.40
CA SER A 11 -0.21 4.01 11.33
C SER A 11 0.89 3.25 10.58
N TYR A 12 1.93 2.83 11.30
CA TYR A 12 2.99 2.02 10.70
C TYR A 12 2.42 0.71 10.12
N ASP A 13 1.46 0.10 10.80
CA ASP A 13 0.81 -1.13 10.35
C ASP A 13 0.01 -0.91 9.06
N ASP A 14 -0.70 0.22 8.94
CA ASP A 14 -1.38 0.59 7.70
C ASP A 14 -0.40 0.81 6.55
N TYR A 15 0.76 1.43 6.81
CA TYR A 15 1.81 1.63 5.81
C TYR A 15 2.38 0.28 5.36
N MET A 16 2.72 -0.60 6.29
CA MET A 16 3.25 -1.93 5.99
C MET A 16 2.26 -2.78 5.21
N ASN A 17 0.96 -2.67 5.50
CA ASN A 17 -0.08 -3.38 4.76
C ASN A 17 -0.24 -2.84 3.32
N ILE A 18 -0.17 -1.51 3.14
CA ILE A 18 -0.26 -0.90 1.80
C ILE A 18 0.91 -1.29 0.92
N PHE A 19 2.14 -1.30 1.44
CA PHE A 19 3.37 -1.56 0.66
C PHE A 19 3.82 -3.03 0.65
N PHE A 20 3.01 -3.93 1.20
CA PHE A 20 3.38 -5.33 1.38
C PHE A 20 3.74 -6.03 0.05
N VAL A 21 3.00 -5.74 -1.04
CA VAL A 21 3.28 -6.35 -2.35
C VAL A 21 4.59 -5.83 -2.91
N THR A 22 4.83 -4.53 -2.81
CA THR A 22 6.09 -3.90 -3.23
C THR A 22 7.28 -4.52 -2.50
N ILE A 23 7.16 -4.81 -1.20
CA ILE A 23 8.22 -5.48 -0.43
C ILE A 23 8.49 -6.88 -0.99
N ILE A 24 7.46 -7.70 -1.19
CA ILE A 24 7.60 -9.05 -1.77
C ILE A 24 8.23 -9.00 -3.17
N PHE A 25 7.73 -8.10 -4.02
CA PHE A 25 8.21 -7.95 -5.40
C PHE A 25 9.64 -7.41 -5.43
N SER A 26 10.03 -6.56 -4.48
CA SER A 26 11.40 -6.09 -4.34
C SER A 26 12.35 -7.24 -4.00
N THR A 27 11.99 -8.08 -3.02
CA THR A 27 12.79 -9.25 -2.67
C THR A 27 12.94 -10.20 -3.86
N PHE A 28 11.83 -10.53 -4.53
CA PHE A 28 11.85 -11.40 -5.70
C PHE A 28 12.64 -10.80 -6.87
N GLY A 29 12.47 -9.50 -7.12
CA GLY A 29 13.19 -8.76 -8.15
C GLY A 29 14.70 -8.71 -7.90
N ILE A 30 15.13 -8.55 -6.65
CA ILE A 30 16.55 -8.62 -6.27
C ILE A 30 17.12 -9.99 -6.60
N PHE A 31 16.42 -11.08 -6.24
CA PHE A 31 16.85 -12.42 -6.60
C PHE A 31 17.01 -12.57 -8.12
N ILE A 32 16.01 -12.17 -8.91
CA ILE A 32 16.08 -12.23 -10.37
C ILE A 32 17.23 -11.42 -10.93
N ALA A 33 17.43 -10.17 -10.48
CA ALA A 33 18.52 -9.34 -10.98
C ALA A 33 19.90 -9.90 -10.66
N VAL A 34 20.07 -10.54 -9.50
CA VAL A 34 21.33 -11.22 -9.15
C VAL A 34 21.57 -12.42 -10.07
N PHE A 35 20.56 -13.24 -10.37
CA PHE A 35 20.72 -14.40 -11.25
C PHE A 35 20.86 -14.07 -12.73
N THR A 36 20.26 -12.96 -13.18
CA THR A 36 20.20 -12.58 -14.60
C THR A 36 21.18 -11.47 -14.96
N GLU A 37 21.90 -10.92 -13.97
CA GLU A 37 22.76 -9.73 -14.08
C GLU A 37 22.05 -8.52 -14.71
N ASN A 38 20.71 -8.49 -14.67
CA ASN A 38 19.89 -7.51 -15.36
C ASN A 38 19.12 -6.66 -14.35
N LEU A 39 19.70 -5.51 -14.01
CA LEU A 39 19.06 -4.52 -13.14
C LEU A 39 17.74 -3.95 -13.72
N GLY A 40 17.60 -3.94 -15.05
CA GLY A 40 16.37 -3.49 -15.70
C GLY A 40 15.16 -4.37 -15.37
N LEU A 41 15.36 -5.70 -15.24
CA LEU A 41 14.31 -6.60 -14.81
C LEU A 41 13.88 -6.33 -13.37
N PHE A 42 14.82 -6.06 -12.47
CA PHE A 42 14.50 -5.64 -11.09
C PHE A 42 13.67 -4.36 -11.06
N LEU A 43 14.08 -3.33 -11.81
CA LEU A 43 13.35 -2.06 -11.85
C LEU A 43 11.93 -2.24 -12.40
N ASN A 44 11.75 -3.07 -13.44
CA ASN A 44 10.42 -3.36 -13.98
C ASN A 44 9.52 -4.07 -12.95
N ILE A 45 10.05 -5.07 -12.24
CA ILE A 45 9.31 -5.79 -11.19
C ILE A 45 8.98 -4.85 -10.03
N LEU A 46 9.92 -4.00 -9.63
CA LEU A 46 9.73 -3.00 -8.58
C LEU A 46 8.62 -2.00 -8.92
N ILE A 47 8.66 -1.44 -10.13
CA ILE A 47 7.64 -0.51 -10.64
C ILE A 47 6.27 -1.20 -10.65
N ALA A 48 6.18 -2.46 -11.09
CA ALA A 48 4.93 -3.22 -11.06
C ALA A 48 4.37 -3.36 -9.64
N GLY A 49 5.21 -3.66 -8.64
CA GLY A 49 4.82 -3.70 -7.23
C GLY A 49 4.26 -2.36 -6.74
N VAL A 50 4.98 -1.26 -7.01
CA VAL A 50 4.57 0.10 -6.62
C VAL A 50 3.24 0.49 -7.26
N LEU A 51 3.01 0.14 -8.53
CA LEU A 51 1.75 0.45 -9.22
C LEU A 51 0.57 -0.31 -8.61
N ILE A 52 0.74 -1.57 -8.23
CA ILE A 52 -0.30 -2.37 -7.57
C ILE A 52 -0.68 -1.75 -6.23
N ASP A 53 0.32 -1.42 -5.41
CA ASP A 53 0.07 -0.83 -4.09
C ASP A 53 -0.49 0.60 -4.19
N GLY A 54 -0.03 1.38 -5.18
CA GLY A 54 -0.59 2.68 -5.52
C GLY A 54 -2.08 2.60 -5.91
N LEU A 55 -2.47 1.59 -6.70
CA LEU A 55 -3.86 1.38 -7.07
C LEU A 55 -4.74 1.00 -5.86
N LYS A 56 -4.23 0.13 -4.98
CA LYS A 56 -4.91 -0.22 -3.72
C LYS A 56 -5.10 1.00 -2.82
N PHE A 57 -4.07 1.83 -2.71
CA PHE A 57 -4.15 3.08 -1.95
C PHE A 57 -5.19 4.03 -2.54
N ALA A 58 -5.16 4.26 -3.87
CA ALA A 58 -6.13 5.10 -4.55
C ALA A 58 -7.57 4.59 -4.38
N ALA A 59 -7.79 3.27 -4.46
CA ALA A 59 -9.10 2.67 -4.21
C ALA A 59 -9.58 2.90 -2.77
N LYS A 60 -8.71 2.73 -1.76
CA LYS A 60 -9.04 2.99 -0.35
C LYS A 60 -9.41 4.45 -0.11
N VAL A 61 -8.65 5.38 -0.70
CA VAL A 61 -8.94 6.83 -0.63
C VAL A 61 -10.27 7.14 -1.30
N PHE A 62 -10.52 6.59 -2.49
CA PHE A 62 -11.76 6.84 -3.24
C PHE A 62 -13.01 6.35 -2.48
N VAL A 63 -12.98 5.13 -1.92
CA VAL A 63 -14.08 4.59 -1.10
C VAL A 63 -14.33 5.46 0.12
N SER A 64 -13.26 5.94 0.79
CA SER A 64 -13.39 6.82 1.96
C SER A 64 -14.01 8.19 1.65
N ILE A 65 -13.88 8.67 0.41
CA ILE A 65 -14.46 9.95 -0.02
C ILE A 65 -15.93 9.78 -0.43
N GLN A 66 -16.31 8.64 -1.02
CA GLN A 66 -17.68 8.40 -1.49
C GLN A 66 -18.67 7.96 -0.40
N SER A 67 -18.18 7.45 0.74
CA SER A 67 -19.03 6.94 1.83
C SER A 67 -18.80 7.67 3.15
N PRO A 68 -19.15 8.97 3.29
CA PRO A 68 -19.13 9.62 4.60
C PRO A 68 -20.19 9.08 5.58
N ASP A 69 -21.22 8.36 5.10
CA ASP A 69 -22.42 8.00 5.89
C ASP A 69 -22.50 6.52 6.38
N ASN A 70 -21.41 5.73 6.35
CA ASN A 70 -21.47 4.30 6.71
C ASN A 70 -20.69 3.89 7.97
N ILE A 71 -20.39 4.85 8.87
CA ILE A 71 -19.67 4.57 10.12
C ILE A 71 -20.59 4.56 11.36
N GLU A 72 -21.84 5.06 11.28
CA GLU A 72 -22.73 5.13 12.46
C GLU A 72 -23.58 3.87 12.76
N ASP A 73 -23.72 2.91 11.84
CA ASP A 73 -24.66 1.78 12.02
C ASP A 73 -24.01 0.43 12.33
N THR A 74 -22.78 0.41 12.87
CA THR A 74 -22.14 -0.83 13.35
C THR A 74 -22.03 -0.93 14.87
N GLU A 75 -22.77 -0.08 15.61
CA GLU A 75 -23.02 -0.20 17.06
C GLU A 75 -24.53 -0.14 17.35
N LYS A 76 -25.29 -1.14 16.91
CA LYS A 76 -26.56 -1.53 17.55
C LYS A 76 -26.71 -3.04 17.60
#